data_AF-A0A7J8XZZ8-F1
#
_entry.id   AF-A0A7J8XZZ8-F1
#
_cell.length_a   1.000
_cell.length_b   1.000
_cell.length_c   1.000
_cell.angle_alpha   90.00
_cell.angle_beta   90.00
_cell.angle_gamma   90.00
#
_symmetry.space_group_name_H-M   'P 1'
#
loop_
_entity.id
_entity.type
_entity.pdbx_description
1 polymer ?
#
loop_
_entity_poly.entity_id
_entity_poly.type
_entity_poly.pdbx_seq_one_letter_code
_entity_poly.pdbx_strand_id
1 'polypeptide(L)'
;MPLEPEIGDVEGIHKLKEVISYLYYRNDMDVEHILNYPSENEFLMESPTDEEIIQGVIDVSVDDKQDPDDSSVLSHVFSKKAFLVVDT
;
A
#
# COMPACT_ATOMS: atom_id res chain seq x y z
N MET A 1 -23.85 7.66 4.96
CA MET A 1 -24.28 6.30 4.59
C MET A 1 -23.40 5.37 5.42
N PRO A 2 -23.92 4.42 6.22
CA PRO A 2 -23.04 3.45 6.86
C PRO A 2 -22.39 2.62 5.74
N LEU A 3 -21.06 2.59 5.68
CA LEU A 3 -20.34 1.72 4.78
C LEU A 3 -20.60 0.30 5.31
N GLU A 4 -21.44 -0.45 4.60
CA GLU A 4 -21.59 -1.88 4.88
C GLU A 4 -20.20 -2.50 4.68
N PRO A 5 -19.66 -3.25 5.66
CA PRO A 5 -18.41 -3.96 5.45
C PRO A 5 -18.62 -4.86 4.25
N GLU A 6 -17.85 -4.64 3.18
CA GLU A 6 -17.86 -5.48 2.01
C GLU A 6 -17.58 -6.89 2.52
N ILE A 7 -18.60 -7.76 2.48
CA ILE A 7 -18.48 -9.14 2.92
C ILE A 7 -17.52 -9.77 1.92
N GLY A 8 -16.23 -9.79 2.29
CA GLY A 8 -15.18 -10.36 1.47
C GLY A 8 -15.58 -11.75 1.02
N ASP A 9 -15.20 -12.10 -0.21
CA ASP A 9 -15.51 -13.39 -0.81
C ASP A 9 -15.25 -14.54 0.18
N VAL A 10 -16.34 -15.05 0.79
CA VAL A 10 -16.28 -16.03 1.88
C VAL A 10 -15.51 -17.27 1.43
N GLU A 11 -15.70 -17.65 0.16
CA GLU A 11 -14.99 -18.75 -0.48
C GLU A 11 -13.48 -18.45 -0.59
N GLY A 12 -13.11 -17.24 -1.00
CA GLY A 12 -11.73 -16.77 -1.03
C GLY A 12 -11.05 -16.78 0.34
N ILE A 13 -11.76 -16.36 1.39
CA ILE A 13 -11.26 -16.37 2.77
C ILE A 13 -11.03 -17.81 3.24
N HIS A 14 -11.94 -18.73 2.95
CA HIS A 14 -11.76 -20.15 3.27
C HIS A 14 -10.55 -20.77 2.55
N LYS A 15 -10.38 -20.49 1.25
CA LYS A 15 -9.20 -20.93 0.49
C LYS A 15 -7.91 -20.38 1.06
N LEU A 16 -7.90 -19.10 1.47
CA LEU A 16 -6.72 -18.49 2.09
C LEU A 16 -6.35 -19.18 3.41
N LYS A 17 -7.34 -19.46 4.27
CA LYS A 17 -7.15 -20.23 5.52
C LYS A 17 -6.53 -21.61 5.24
N GLU A 18 -7.01 -22.31 4.22
CA GLU A 18 -6.48 -23.63 3.82
C GLU A 18 -5.01 -23.54 3.34
N VAL A 19 -4.70 -22.58 2.46
CA VAL A 19 -3.34 -22.37 1.95
C VAL A 19 -2.36 -22.03 3.08
N ILE A 20 -2.75 -21.15 3.99
CA ILE A 20 -1.90 -20.77 5.14
C ILE A 20 -1.64 -21.98 6.04
N SER A 21 -2.66 -22.79 6.31
CA SER A 21 -2.50 -24.02 7.08
C SER A 21 -1.56 -25.02 6.40
N TYR A 22 -1.58 -25.10 5.07
CA TYR A 22 -0.71 -26.01 4.31
C TYR A 22 0.76 -25.59 4.29
N LEU A 23 1.05 -24.29 4.42
CA LEU A 23 2.40 -23.75 4.32
C LEU A 23 3.24 -23.91 5.59
N TYR A 24 2.64 -24.37 6.69
CA TYR A 24 3.31 -24.63 7.97
C TYR A 24 4.26 -23.51 8.40
N TYR A 25 3.78 -22.27 8.30
CA TYR A 25 4.54 -21.11 8.73
C TYR A 25 4.97 -21.26 10.18
N ARG A 26 6.19 -20.81 10.46
CA ARG A 26 6.77 -20.88 11.81
C ARG A 26 5.95 -20.07 12.83
N ASN A 27 5.33 -18.98 12.37
CA ASN A 27 4.42 -18.17 13.16
C ASN A 27 3.00 -18.46 12.70
N ASP A 28 2.09 -18.56 13.67
CA ASP A 28 0.69 -18.72 13.39
C ASP A 28 0.15 -17.45 12.72
N MET A 29 -0.62 -17.62 11.65
CA MET A 29 -1.19 -16.51 10.89
C MET A 29 -2.71 -16.55 10.99
N ASP A 30 -3.26 -15.64 11.77
CA ASP A 30 -4.70 -15.47 11.89
C ASP A 30 -5.23 -14.61 10.74
N VAL A 31 -5.95 -15.26 9.82
CA VAL A 31 -6.56 -14.63 8.66
C VAL A 31 -7.57 -13.55 9.05
N GLU A 32 -8.28 -13.70 10.16
CA GLU A 32 -9.26 -12.70 10.59
C GLU A 32 -8.57 -11.43 11.07
N HIS A 33 -7.43 -11.57 11.75
CA HIS A 33 -6.60 -10.43 12.15
C HIS A 33 -5.93 -9.75 10.96
N ILE A 34 -5.51 -10.51 9.95
CA ILE A 34 -4.90 -9.96 8.73
C ILE A 34 -5.92 -9.13 7.94
N LEU A 35 -7.14 -9.64 7.77
CA LEU A 35 -8.19 -8.95 7.02
C LEU A 35 -8.78 -7.75 7.77
N ASN A 36 -8.61 -7.67 9.09
CA ASN A 36 -9.16 -6.60 9.93
C ASN A 36 -8.05 -5.81 10.63
N TYR A 37 -6.93 -5.59 9.96
CA TYR A 37 -5.80 -4.93 10.59
C TYR A 37 -6.12 -3.45 10.90
N PRO A 38 -6.01 -3.00 12.16
CA PRO A 38 -6.61 -1.74 12.60
C PRO A 38 -6.04 -0.51 11.88
N SER A 39 -4.76 -0.51 11.49
CA SER A 39 -4.17 0.62 10.77
C SER A 39 -4.54 0.68 9.29
N GLU A 40 -4.89 -0.45 8.67
CA GLU A 40 -5.26 -0.47 7.25
C GLU A 40 -6.71 -0.02 7.05
N ASN A 41 -7.57 -0.32 8.02
CA ASN A 41 -8.98 0.09 8.00
C ASN A 41 -9.19 1.60 8.22
N GLU A 42 -8.22 2.32 8.81
CA GLU A 42 -8.25 3.78 8.92
C GLU A 42 -8.04 4.47 7.55
N PHE A 43 -7.30 3.86 6.62
CA PHE A 43 -7.07 4.43 5.28
C PHE A 43 -8.23 4.20 4.31
N LEU A 44 -9.20 3.35 4.66
CA LEU A 44 -10.43 3.20 3.89
C LEU A 44 -11.39 4.39 4.06
N MET A 45 -11.07 5.36 4.94
CA MET A 45 -12.06 6.38 5.31
C MET A 45 -12.31 7.44 4.25
N GLU A 46 -11.35 7.80 3.40
CA GLU A 46 -11.59 8.63 2.22
C GLU A 46 -10.27 8.69 1.44
N SER A 47 -10.28 8.24 0.19
CA SER A 47 -9.22 8.68 -0.72
C SER A 47 -9.32 10.20 -0.82
N PRO A 48 -8.20 10.95 -0.73
CA PRO A 48 -8.25 12.39 -0.89
C PRO A 48 -8.89 12.71 -2.24
N THR A 49 -9.81 13.66 -2.22
CA THR A 49 -10.48 14.13 -3.44
C THR A 49 -9.48 14.78 -4.39
N ASP A 50 -9.80 14.84 -5.68
CA ASP A 50 -8.92 15.47 -6.67
C ASP A 50 -8.58 16.92 -6.26
N GLU A 51 -9.53 17.63 -5.65
CA GLU A 51 -9.35 18.98 -5.12
C GLU A 51 -8.38 19.05 -3.93
N GLU A 52 -8.46 18.10 -2.99
CA GLU A 52 -7.52 18.00 -1.86
C GLU A 52 -6.11 17.63 -2.33
N ILE A 53 -6.01 16.77 -3.35
CA ILE A 53 -4.73 16.41 -3.98
C ILE A 53 -4.13 17.64 -4.65
N ILE A 54 -4.91 18.38 -5.45
CA ILE A 54 -4.45 19.57 -6.17
C ILE A 54 -3.99 20.65 -5.17
N GLN A 55 -4.77 20.90 -4.11
CA GLN A 55 -4.41 21.88 -3.10
C GLN A 55 -3.14 21.48 -2.33
N GLY A 56 -2.99 20.21 -1.98
CA GLY A 56 -1.76 19.69 -1.34
C GLY A 56 -0.52 19.82 -2.21
N VAL A 57 -0.64 19.74 -3.54
CA VAL A 57 0.46 19.98 -4.49
C VAL A 57 0.78 21.48 -4.62
N ILE A 58 -0.24 22.35 -4.59
CA ILE A 58 -0.08 23.80 -4.71
C ILE A 58 0.48 24.42 -3.40
N ASP A 59 0.08 23.89 -2.24
CA ASP A 59 0.49 24.37 -0.92
C ASP A 59 1.87 23.87 -0.48
N VAL A 60 2.57 23.06 -1.30
CA VAL A 60 4.03 22.94 -1.23
C VAL A 60 4.59 24.28 -1.68
N SER A 61 4.60 25.22 -0.75
CA SER A 61 5.16 26.54 -0.95
C SER A 61 6.60 26.42 -1.44
N VAL A 62 6.87 27.06 -2.57
CA VAL A 62 8.20 27.38 -3.11
C VAL A 62 8.89 28.40 -2.18
N ASP A 63 8.98 28.09 -0.90
CA ASP A 63 9.85 28.78 0.06
C ASP A 63 10.86 27.81 0.66
N ASP A 64 11.20 26.75 -0.07
CA ASP A 64 12.61 26.41 -0.10
C ASP A 64 13.27 27.51 -0.91
N LYS A 65 13.91 28.43 -0.19
CA LYS A 65 15.07 29.16 -0.69
C LYS A 65 16.00 28.09 -1.27
N GLN A 66 15.80 27.75 -2.54
CA GLN A 66 16.68 26.85 -3.26
C GLN A 66 18.06 27.46 -3.11
N ASP A 67 18.88 26.82 -2.28
CA ASP A 67 20.30 27.06 -2.31
C ASP A 67 20.71 26.73 -3.74
N PRO A 68 21.25 27.69 -4.51
CA PRO A 68 21.63 27.44 -5.90
C PRO A 68 22.69 26.33 -6.03
N ASP A 69 23.29 25.86 -4.93
CA ASP A 69 24.23 24.75 -4.91
C ASP A 69 23.58 23.37 -4.65
N ASP A 70 22.30 23.28 -4.28
CA ASP A 70 21.60 22.01 -4.12
C ASP A 70 21.09 21.49 -5.47
N SER A 71 22.01 21.40 -6.43
CA SER A 71 21.89 20.53 -7.59
C SER A 71 22.12 19.08 -7.17
N SER A 72 21.42 18.61 -6.14
CA SER A 72 21.28 17.18 -5.94
C SER A 72 20.41 16.66 -7.06
N VAL A 73 21.08 16.30 -8.16
CA VAL A 73 20.55 15.48 -9.24
C VAL A 73 19.85 14.32 -8.57
N LEU A 74 18.52 14.41 -8.43
CA LEU A 74 17.71 13.32 -7.94
C LEU A 74 17.86 12.21 -8.97
N SER A 75 18.80 11.30 -8.70
CA SER A 75 19.01 10.13 -9.53
C SER A 75 17.67 9.41 -9.54
N HIS A 76 16.98 9.45 -10.68
CA HIS A 76 15.74 8.74 -10.86
C HIS A 76 16.08 7.25 -10.78
N VAL A 77 16.01 6.67 -9.58
CA VAL A 77 16.21 5.24 -9.37
C VAL A 77 14.97 4.55 -9.89
N PHE A 78 14.97 4.29 -11.19
CA PHE A 78 13.96 3.46 -11.83
C PHE A 78 14.29 2.00 -11.49
N SER A 79 13.69 1.48 -10.42
CA SER A 79 13.82 0.09 -10.02
C SER A 79 13.03 -0.81 -10.97
N LYS A 80 13.60 -1.08 -12.16
CA LYS A 80 13.12 -2.14 -13.06
C LYS A 80 14.23 -3.11 -13.42
N LYS A 81 14.73 -3.85 -12.43
CA LYS A 81 15.40 -5.14 -12.68
C LYS A 81 15.14 -6.10 -11.53
N ALA A 82 14.02 -6.81 -11.60
CA ALA A 82 13.78 -7.96 -10.76
C ALA A 82 13.04 -9.07 -11.52
N PHE A 83 13.37 -9.32 -12.80
CA PHE A 83 12.99 -10.57 -13.47
C PHE A 83 14.04 -10.92 -14.52
N LEU A 84 15.15 -11.52 -14.07
CA LEU A 84 15.87 -12.47 -14.92
C LEU A 84 15.43 -13.85 -14.47
N VAL A 85 14.46 -14.40 -15.20
CA VAL A 85 14.21 -15.84 -15.24
C VAL A 85 15.52 -16.48 -15.68
N VAL A 86 16.08 -17.35 -14.84
CA VAL A 86 17.14 -18.26 -15.27
C VAL A 86 16.42 -19.41 -15.97
N ASP A 87 16.42 -19.42 -17.29
CA ASP A 87 16.01 -20.59 -18.06
C ASP A 87 17.09 -21.67 -17.84
N THR A 88 16.67 -22.85 -17.39
CA THR A 88 17.50 -24.07 -17.35
C THR A 88 17.22 -24.92 -18.58
#